data_AF-A0A1D2R835-F1
#
_entry.id   AF-A0A1D2R835-F1
#
_cell.length_a   1.000
_cell.length_b   1.000
_cell.length_c   1.000
_cell.angle_alpha   90.00
_cell.angle_beta   90.00
_cell.angle_gamma   90.00
#
_symmetry.space_group_name_H-M   'P 1'
#
loop_
_entity.id
_entity.type
_entity.pdbx_description
1 polymer ?
#
loop_
_entity_poly.entity_id
_entity_poly.type
_entity_poly.pdbx_seq_one_letter_code
_entity_poly.pdbx_strand_id
1 'polypeptide(L)'
;MAQDKNKIVLLEIEHLVDINDMICQKSKERKEIVYSGNDVYPVQFRKLRALIENTPKEDILTIATYYLSNIILLQPFPDGNHRTALASVELFLDKNGYDFHYSVEDAVKLQKDAYNIRLKVYGHYDQHDISILTKPEDDFTKLCKSFLRDRLTKRN
;
A
#
# COMPACT_ATOMS: atom_id res chain seq x y z
N MET A 1 -19.03 30.86 11.19
CA MET A 1 -17.98 30.34 10.31
C MET A 1 -17.99 28.82 10.43
N ALA A 2 -18.59 28.14 9.46
CA ALA A 2 -18.66 26.68 9.47
C ALA A 2 -17.24 26.13 9.21
N GLN A 3 -16.73 25.31 10.13
CA GLN A 3 -15.51 24.53 9.89
C GLN A 3 -15.70 23.70 8.63
N ASP A 4 -14.74 23.82 7.71
CA ASP A 4 -14.67 23.00 6.51
C ASP A 4 -14.70 21.52 6.94
N LYS A 5 -15.69 20.78 6.46
CA LYS A 5 -15.79 19.35 6.71
C LYS A 5 -14.55 18.69 6.11
N ASN A 6 -13.69 18.12 6.96
CA ASN A 6 -12.42 17.45 6.60
C ASN A 6 -12.47 16.76 5.23
N LYS A 7 -11.90 17.42 4.22
CA LYS A 7 -11.71 16.83 2.90
C LYS A 7 -10.58 15.80 3.02
N ILE A 8 -10.89 14.53 2.70
CA ILE A 8 -9.87 13.49 2.65
C ILE A 8 -8.86 13.84 1.54
N VAL A 9 -7.58 13.85 1.90
CA VAL A 9 -6.47 14.10 0.98
C VAL A 9 -5.96 12.77 0.45
N LEU A 10 -6.19 12.51 -0.84
CA LEU A 10 -5.76 11.28 -1.51
C LEU A 10 -4.28 11.35 -1.91
N LEU A 11 -3.67 10.19 -2.16
CA LEU A 11 -2.36 10.10 -2.78
C LEU A 11 -2.45 10.35 -4.28
N GLU A 12 -1.34 10.81 -4.84
CA GLU A 12 -1.11 10.97 -6.28
C GLU A 12 -0.03 9.98 -6.71
N ILE A 13 0.13 9.76 -8.02
CA ILE A 13 1.07 8.76 -8.55
C ILE A 13 2.50 9.06 -8.11
N GLU A 14 2.86 10.34 -8.11
CA GLU A 14 4.17 10.88 -7.76
C GLU A 14 4.56 10.45 -6.34
N HIS A 15 3.63 10.51 -5.39
CA HIS A 15 3.88 10.04 -4.02
C HIS A 15 4.29 8.56 -3.98
N LEU A 16 3.64 7.71 -4.78
CA LEU A 16 3.93 6.27 -4.79
C LEU A 16 5.28 5.98 -5.44
N VAL A 17 5.62 6.72 -6.50
CA VAL A 17 6.91 6.61 -7.21
C VAL A 17 8.05 7.10 -6.30
N ASP A 18 7.91 8.28 -5.70
CA ASP A 18 8.92 8.86 -4.81
C ASP A 18 9.23 7.92 -3.63
N ILE A 19 8.20 7.30 -3.04
CA ILE A 19 8.38 6.30 -1.98
C ILE A 19 9.22 5.11 -2.47
N ASN A 20 8.90 4.54 -3.64
CA ASN A 20 9.64 3.41 -4.18
C ASN A 20 11.08 3.78 -4.52
N ASP A 21 11.29 4.96 -5.10
CA ASP A 21 12.61 5.49 -5.44
C ASP A 21 13.44 5.70 -4.17
N MET A 22 12.86 6.25 -3.10
CA MET A 22 13.53 6.37 -1.81
C MET A 22 13.96 5.00 -1.25
N ILE A 23 13.14 3.96 -1.38
CA ILE A 23 13.50 2.59 -0.96
C ILE A 23 14.67 2.07 -1.81
N CYS A 24 14.62 2.29 -3.13
CA CYS A 24 15.69 1.91 -4.06
C CYS A 24 17.00 2.63 -3.72
N GLN A 25 17.00 3.94 -3.52
CA GLN A 25 18.22 4.68 -3.17
C GLN A 25 18.79 4.22 -1.83
N LYS A 26 17.94 4.04 -0.80
CA LYS A 26 18.38 3.52 0.51
C LYS A 26 19.04 2.14 0.40
N SER A 27 18.62 1.28 -0.53
CA SER A 27 19.25 -0.04 -0.77
C SER A 27 20.69 0.06 -1.30
N LYS A 28 21.02 1.14 -2.01
CA LYS A 28 22.38 1.39 -2.52
C LYS A 28 23.31 1.88 -1.42
N GLU A 29 22.76 2.58 -0.43
CA GLU A 29 23.49 3.13 0.71
C GLU A 29 23.63 2.12 1.86
N ARG A 30 22.64 1.23 2.02
CA ARG A 30 22.49 0.34 3.17
C ARG A 30 22.32 -1.11 2.73
N LYS A 31 23.32 -1.95 3.01
CA LYS A 31 23.37 -3.37 2.59
C LYS A 31 22.26 -4.23 3.18
N GLU A 32 21.69 -3.83 4.31
CA GLU A 32 20.58 -4.51 4.96
C GLU A 32 19.23 -4.28 4.27
N ILE A 33 19.13 -3.26 3.40
CA ILE A 33 17.95 -3.00 2.60
C ILE A 33 18.14 -3.66 1.24
N VAL A 34 17.49 -4.80 1.03
CA VAL A 34 17.53 -5.50 -0.26
C VAL A 34 16.57 -4.84 -1.23
N TYR A 35 17.04 -4.47 -2.42
CA TYR A 35 16.18 -4.11 -3.56
C TYR A 35 16.68 -4.85 -4.80
N SER A 36 15.89 -5.80 -5.30
CA SER A 36 16.26 -6.68 -6.42
C SER A 36 15.66 -6.26 -7.76
N GLY A 37 14.95 -5.12 -7.78
CA GLY A 37 14.37 -4.57 -9.00
C GLY A 37 15.46 -4.22 -10.01
N ASN A 38 15.20 -4.49 -11.28
CA ASN A 38 16.10 -4.15 -12.38
C ASN A 38 15.32 -3.47 -13.51
N ASP A 39 16.04 -2.84 -14.43
CA ASP A 39 15.45 -2.09 -15.54
C ASP A 39 14.64 -2.96 -16.53
N VAL A 40 14.67 -4.30 -16.37
CA VAL A 40 13.91 -5.24 -17.21
C VAL A 40 12.42 -5.20 -16.88
N TYR A 41 12.06 -4.83 -15.65
CA TYR A 41 10.67 -4.70 -15.23
C TYR A 41 10.38 -3.26 -14.79
N PRO A 42 9.93 -2.38 -15.71
CA PRO A 42 9.71 -0.98 -15.39
C PRO A 42 8.47 -0.76 -14.51
N VAL A 43 8.40 0.41 -13.88
CA VAL A 43 7.21 0.86 -13.14
C VAL A 43 5.98 0.84 -14.05
N GLN A 44 4.93 0.17 -13.61
CA GLN A 44 3.68 0.01 -14.35
C GLN A 44 2.73 1.18 -14.10
N PHE A 45 3.01 2.34 -14.70
CA PHE A 45 2.20 3.56 -14.56
C PHE A 45 0.71 3.37 -14.89
N ARG A 46 0.37 2.48 -15.82
CA ARG A 46 -1.04 2.15 -16.12
C ARG A 46 -1.76 1.61 -14.88
N LYS A 47 -1.10 0.76 -14.08
CA LYS A 47 -1.66 0.20 -12.84
C LYS A 47 -1.75 1.25 -11.74
N LEU A 48 -0.74 2.11 -11.61
CA LEU A 48 -0.76 3.22 -10.66
C LEU A 48 -1.89 4.20 -10.95
N ARG A 49 -2.08 4.57 -12.22
CA ARG A 49 -3.20 5.42 -12.64
C ARG A 49 -4.55 4.80 -12.31
N ALA A 50 -4.75 3.52 -12.66
CA ALA A 50 -5.98 2.81 -12.34
C ALA A 50 -6.22 2.74 -10.82
N LEU A 51 -5.18 2.52 -10.01
CA LEU A 51 -5.26 2.53 -8.55
C LEU A 51 -5.77 3.87 -8.02
N ILE A 52 -5.20 5.00 -8.47
CA ILE A 52 -5.63 6.34 -8.02
C ILE A 52 -7.06 6.63 -8.49
N GLU A 53 -7.39 6.35 -9.75
CA GLU A 53 -8.71 6.60 -10.33
C GLU A 53 -9.83 5.78 -9.66
N ASN A 54 -9.53 4.56 -9.21
CA ASN A 54 -10.49 3.65 -8.55
C ASN A 54 -10.43 3.71 -7.03
N THR A 55 -9.68 4.65 -6.43
CA THR A 55 -9.64 4.80 -4.98
C THR A 55 -11.04 5.14 -4.46
N PRO A 56 -11.59 4.38 -3.48
CA PRO A 56 -12.92 4.62 -2.95
C PRO A 56 -12.99 6.00 -2.29
N LYS A 57 -14.18 6.62 -2.31
CA LYS A 57 -14.44 7.92 -1.67
C LYS A 57 -15.22 7.72 -0.38
N GLU A 58 -14.72 6.82 0.45
CA GLU A 58 -15.33 6.36 1.70
C GLU A 58 -14.54 6.88 2.92
N ASP A 59 -14.52 6.13 4.02
CA ASP A 59 -13.78 6.48 5.22
C ASP A 59 -12.26 6.19 5.11
N ILE A 60 -11.50 6.77 6.03
CA ILE A 60 -10.03 6.69 6.09
C ILE A 60 -9.53 5.24 6.15
N LEU A 61 -10.17 4.38 6.94
CA LEU A 61 -9.72 2.99 7.08
C LEU A 61 -9.95 2.23 5.77
N THR A 62 -11.07 2.48 5.08
CA THR A 62 -11.36 1.88 3.78
C THR A 62 -10.35 2.31 2.72
N ILE A 63 -10.02 3.59 2.64
CA ILE A 63 -9.03 4.10 1.67
C ILE A 63 -7.62 3.58 1.98
N ALA A 64 -7.21 3.58 3.25
CA ALA A 64 -5.92 3.03 3.66
C ALA A 64 -5.82 1.53 3.35
N THR A 65 -6.90 0.77 3.60
CA THR A 65 -6.98 -0.66 3.26
C THR A 65 -6.84 -0.85 1.75
N TYR A 66 -7.52 -0.02 0.96
CA TYR A 66 -7.46 -0.06 -0.50
C TYR A 66 -6.05 0.16 -1.01
N TYR A 67 -5.31 1.15 -0.52
CA TYR A 67 -3.91 1.37 -0.91
C TYR A 67 -3.02 0.20 -0.48
N LEU A 68 -3.14 -0.28 0.76
CA LEU A 68 -2.32 -1.38 1.26
C LEU A 68 -2.47 -2.64 0.41
N SER A 69 -3.72 -3.09 0.24
CA SER A 69 -3.99 -4.35 -0.45
C SER A 69 -3.67 -4.24 -1.94
N ASN A 70 -4.11 -3.19 -2.62
CA ASN A 70 -4.01 -3.14 -4.06
C ASN A 70 -2.61 -2.82 -4.58
N ILE A 71 -1.78 -2.07 -3.83
CA ILE A 71 -0.36 -1.93 -4.21
C ILE A 71 0.34 -3.30 -4.12
N ILE A 72 0.04 -4.10 -3.09
CA ILE A 72 0.58 -5.45 -2.93
C ILE A 72 0.10 -6.40 -4.04
N LEU A 73 -1.18 -6.34 -4.42
CA LEU A 73 -1.74 -7.22 -5.45
C LEU A 73 -1.28 -6.84 -6.86
N LEU A 74 -1.29 -5.55 -7.19
CA LEU A 74 -0.92 -5.06 -8.51
C LEU A 74 0.57 -5.22 -8.80
N GLN A 75 1.41 -5.15 -7.76
CA GLN A 75 2.87 -5.13 -7.84
C GLN A 75 3.38 -4.20 -8.96
N PRO A 76 3.04 -2.90 -8.92
CA PRO A 76 3.36 -2.00 -10.02
C PRO A 76 4.85 -1.63 -10.09
N PHE A 77 5.64 -1.91 -9.05
CA PHE A 77 7.06 -1.57 -8.99
C PHE A 77 7.98 -2.77 -9.29
N PRO A 78 9.21 -2.52 -9.78
CA PRO A 78 10.24 -3.55 -10.00
C PRO A 78 10.54 -4.39 -8.77
N ASP A 79 10.60 -3.74 -7.60
CA ASP A 79 10.68 -4.38 -6.30
C ASP A 79 10.13 -3.44 -5.22
N GLY A 80 10.02 -3.94 -3.99
CA GLY A 80 9.65 -3.14 -2.83
C GLY A 80 8.15 -2.91 -2.72
N ASN A 81 7.30 -3.65 -3.44
CA ASN A 81 5.85 -3.43 -3.45
C ASN A 81 5.20 -3.44 -2.06
N HIS A 82 5.60 -4.35 -1.16
CA HIS A 82 5.05 -4.38 0.21
C HIS A 82 5.51 -3.18 1.05
N ARG A 83 6.79 -2.82 0.94
CA ARG A 83 7.37 -1.66 1.63
C ARG A 83 6.75 -0.36 1.12
N THR A 84 6.54 -0.27 -0.18
CA THR A 84 5.89 0.87 -0.83
C THR A 84 4.43 0.97 -0.39
N ALA A 85 3.71 -0.15 -0.31
CA ALA A 85 2.33 -0.16 0.18
C ALA A 85 2.22 0.35 1.63
N LEU A 86 3.08 -0.15 2.53
CA LEU A 86 3.10 0.30 3.94
C LEU A 86 3.44 1.79 4.05
N ALA A 87 4.51 2.25 3.40
CA ALA A 87 4.91 3.66 3.44
C ALA A 87 3.89 4.59 2.76
N SER A 88 3.18 4.11 1.72
CA SER A 88 2.09 4.87 1.09
C SER A 88 0.93 5.06 2.05
N VAL A 89 0.56 4.00 2.79
CA VAL A 89 -0.49 4.10 3.80
C VAL A 89 -0.08 5.02 4.94
N GLU A 90 1.15 4.93 5.41
CA GLU A 90 1.70 5.85 6.42
C GLU A 90 1.58 7.31 5.95
N LEU A 91 2.00 7.63 4.73
CA LEU A 91 1.87 8.97 4.15
C LEU A 91 0.41 9.41 4.00
N PHE A 92 -0.47 8.52 3.53
CA PHE A 92 -1.90 8.82 3.40
C PHE A 92 -2.51 9.15 4.76
N LEU A 93 -2.22 8.34 5.78
CA LEU A 93 -2.75 8.53 7.13
C LEU A 93 -2.22 9.82 7.77
N ASP A 94 -0.93 10.10 7.59
CA ASP A 94 -0.30 11.33 8.07
C ASP A 94 -0.97 12.58 7.47
N LYS A 95 -1.16 12.60 6.15
CA LYS A 95 -1.87 13.68 5.43
C LYS A 95 -3.31 13.91 5.90
N ASN A 96 -3.92 12.91 6.53
CA ASN A 96 -5.29 12.96 7.00
C ASN A 96 -5.40 13.04 8.53
N GLY A 97 -4.29 13.29 9.24
CA GLY A 97 -4.29 13.51 10.69
C GLY A 97 -4.42 12.22 11.51
N TYR A 98 -3.89 11.10 11.00
CA TYR A 98 -3.85 9.83 11.71
C TYR A 98 -2.42 9.37 11.93
N ASP A 99 -2.19 8.77 13.09
CA ASP A 99 -0.98 8.05 13.41
C ASP A 99 -1.14 6.57 13.05
N PHE A 100 -0.06 6.01 12.50
CA PHE A 100 0.03 4.61 12.13
C PHE A 100 1.28 4.00 12.75
N HIS A 101 1.08 3.14 13.74
CA HIS A 101 2.18 2.57 14.51
C HIS A 101 2.30 1.08 14.26
N TYR A 102 3.43 0.65 13.68
CA TYR A 102 3.78 -0.75 13.51
C TYR A 102 5.28 -0.95 13.72
N SER A 103 5.67 -2.11 14.23
CA SER A 103 7.08 -2.47 14.38
C SER A 103 7.65 -3.16 13.12
N VAL A 104 8.96 -3.39 13.09
CA VAL A 104 9.57 -4.19 12.01
C VAL A 104 9.01 -5.61 12.00
N GLU A 105 8.79 -6.20 13.19
CA GLU A 105 8.20 -7.52 13.35
C GLU A 105 6.77 -7.59 12.79
N ASP A 106 5.98 -6.53 13.00
CA ASP A 106 4.64 -6.40 12.41
C ASP A 106 4.69 -6.40 10.88
N ALA A 107 5.60 -5.62 10.29
CA ALA A 107 5.75 -5.54 8.83
C ALA A 107 6.18 -6.89 8.24
N VAL A 108 7.12 -7.60 8.89
CA VAL A 108 7.56 -8.94 8.49
C VAL A 108 6.43 -9.95 8.64
N LYS A 109 5.65 -9.88 9.71
CA LYS A 109 4.50 -10.74 9.92
C LYS A 109 3.43 -10.51 8.84
N LEU A 110 3.09 -9.25 8.56
CA LEU A 110 2.16 -8.90 7.49
C LEU A 110 2.64 -9.45 6.15
N GLN A 111 3.92 -9.33 5.81
CA GLN A 111 4.45 -9.85 4.56
C GLN A 111 4.29 -11.38 4.44
N LYS A 112 4.57 -12.12 5.52
CA LYS A 112 4.41 -13.58 5.56
C LYS A 112 2.94 -13.99 5.45
N ASP A 113 2.07 -13.32 6.21
CA ASP A 113 0.63 -13.59 6.18
C ASP A 113 0.03 -13.25 4.82
N ALA A 114 0.45 -12.13 4.22
CA ALA A 114 0.09 -11.71 2.87
C ALA A 114 0.50 -12.76 1.83
N TYR A 115 1.73 -13.29 1.91
CA TYR A 115 2.17 -14.37 1.03
C TYR A 115 1.26 -15.60 1.13
N ASN A 116 1.03 -16.10 2.35
CA ASN A 116 0.24 -17.30 2.59
C ASN A 116 -1.21 -17.14 2.15
N ILE A 117 -1.84 -16.02 2.50
CA ILE A 117 -3.25 -15.81 2.16
C ILE A 117 -3.44 -15.55 0.66
N ARG A 118 -2.48 -14.91 -0.03
CA ARG A 118 -2.54 -14.73 -1.49
C ARG A 118 -2.44 -16.06 -2.22
N LEU A 119 -1.56 -16.97 -1.78
CA LEU A 119 -1.54 -18.34 -2.30
C LEU A 119 -2.87 -19.05 -2.10
N LYS A 120 -3.51 -18.90 -0.94
CA LYS A 120 -4.81 -19.50 -0.64
C LYS A 120 -5.95 -18.92 -1.51
N VAL A 121 -6.01 -17.60 -1.64
CA VAL A 121 -7.13 -16.90 -2.30
C VAL A 121 -6.99 -16.87 -3.81
N TYR A 122 -5.77 -16.68 -4.32
CA TYR A 122 -5.50 -16.46 -5.74
C TYR A 122 -4.71 -17.59 -6.40
N GLY A 123 -4.16 -18.54 -5.63
CA GLY A 123 -3.38 -19.66 -6.16
C GLY A 123 -1.93 -19.31 -6.53
N HIS A 124 -1.54 -18.03 -6.49
CA HIS A 124 -0.20 -17.57 -6.83
C HIS A 124 0.15 -16.27 -6.09
N TYR A 125 1.44 -15.91 -6.10
CA TYR A 125 1.94 -14.64 -5.57
C TYR A 125 2.22 -13.60 -6.67
N ASP A 126 2.05 -13.95 -7.94
CA ASP A 126 2.31 -13.03 -9.04
C ASP A 126 1.39 -11.80 -9.04
N GLN A 127 1.79 -10.79 -9.79
CA GLN A 127 1.01 -9.57 -10.01
C GLN A 127 -0.40 -9.87 -10.56
N HIS A 128 -1.37 -9.08 -10.13
CA HIS A 128 -2.72 -9.10 -10.70
C HIS A 128 -2.92 -7.99 -11.74
N ASP A 129 -3.91 -8.20 -12.62
CA ASP A 129 -4.40 -7.17 -13.54
C ASP A 129 -5.27 -6.12 -12.81
N ILE A 130 -5.50 -4.96 -13.44
CA ILE A 130 -6.31 -3.86 -12.92
C ILE A 130 -7.74 -4.27 -12.54
N SER A 131 -8.28 -5.36 -13.10
CA SER A 131 -9.57 -5.93 -12.70
C SER A 131 -9.66 -6.33 -11.22
N ILE A 132 -8.53 -6.47 -10.50
CA ILE A 132 -8.53 -6.72 -9.06
C ILE A 132 -9.09 -5.54 -8.25
N LEU A 133 -8.96 -4.31 -8.78
CA LEU A 133 -9.31 -3.07 -8.07
C LEU A 133 -10.80 -2.93 -7.75
N THR A 134 -11.66 -3.66 -8.47
CA THR A 134 -13.11 -3.63 -8.31
C THR A 134 -13.67 -4.90 -7.68
N LYS A 135 -12.82 -5.82 -7.21
CA LYS A 135 -13.29 -7.05 -6.57
C LYS A 135 -13.87 -6.77 -5.18
N PRO A 136 -14.87 -7.55 -4.75
CA PRO A 136 -15.37 -7.48 -3.39
C PRO A 136 -14.29 -7.87 -2.38
N GLU A 137 -14.47 -7.44 -1.13
CA GLU A 137 -13.57 -7.76 -0.02
C GLU A 137 -13.41 -9.28 0.16
N ASP A 138 -12.16 -9.74 0.12
CA ASP A 138 -11.77 -11.14 0.33
C ASP A 138 -10.88 -11.31 1.57
N ASP A 139 -10.42 -12.53 1.84
CA ASP A 139 -9.59 -12.82 3.03
C ASP A 139 -8.29 -12.00 3.05
N PHE A 140 -7.70 -11.69 1.89
CA PHE A 140 -6.48 -10.86 1.82
C PHE A 140 -6.77 -9.40 2.16
N THR A 141 -7.87 -8.86 1.63
CA THR A 141 -8.29 -7.49 1.94
C THR A 141 -8.67 -7.37 3.42
N LYS A 142 -9.32 -8.39 4.00
CA LYS A 142 -9.63 -8.46 5.44
C LYS A 142 -8.38 -8.48 6.32
N LEU A 143 -7.34 -9.21 5.90
CA LEU A 143 -6.04 -9.20 6.58
C LEU A 143 -5.47 -7.78 6.64
N CYS A 144 -5.44 -7.08 5.51
CA CYS A 144 -4.94 -5.70 5.42
C CYS A 144 -5.77 -4.75 6.30
N LYS A 145 -7.10 -4.87 6.26
CA LYS A 145 -8.01 -4.05 7.06
C LYS A 145 -7.83 -4.24 8.56
N SER A 146 -7.70 -5.49 9.01
CA SER A 146 -7.44 -5.79 10.43
C SER A 146 -6.10 -5.23 10.87
N PHE A 147 -5.05 -5.41 10.05
CA PHE A 147 -3.71 -4.91 10.34
C PHE A 147 -3.72 -3.39 10.61
N LEU A 148 -4.42 -2.63 9.78
CA LEU A 148 -4.56 -1.18 9.90
C LEU A 148 -5.44 -0.77 11.09
N ARG A 149 -6.62 -1.36 11.21
CA ARG A 149 -7.58 -1.01 12.27
C ARG A 149 -6.96 -1.11 13.65
N ASP A 150 -6.16 -2.13 13.89
CA ASP A 150 -5.57 -2.41 15.20
C ASP A 150 -4.38 -1.46 15.53
N ARG A 151 -3.96 -0.62 14.56
CA ARG A 151 -2.75 0.23 14.62
C ARG A 151 -2.99 1.69 14.27
N LEU A 152 -4.25 2.07 14.03
CA LEU A 152 -4.65 3.38 13.59
C LEU A 152 -5.16 4.21 14.78
N THR A 153 -4.56 5.39 14.99
CA THR A 153 -5.03 6.35 16.01
C THR A 153 -5.29 7.71 15.36
N LYS A 154 -6.40 8.37 15.70
CA LYS A 154 -6.68 9.72 15.22
C LYS A 154 -5.93 10.75 16.06
N ARG A 155 -5.23 11.70 15.44
CA ARG A 155 -4.61 12.84 16.15
C ARG A 155 -5.71 13.77 16.68
N ASN A 156 -5.56 14.19 17.93
CA ASN A 156 -6.46 15.15 18.58
C ASN A 156 -6.19 16.58 18.11
#